data_AF-A0A0N4TJ89-F1
#
_entry.id   AF-A0A0N4TJ89-F1
#
_cell.length_a   1.000
_cell.length_b   1.000
_cell.length_c   1.000
_cell.angle_alpha   90.00
_cell.angle_beta   90.00
_cell.angle_gamma   90.00
#
_symmetry.space_group_name_H-M   'P 1'
#
loop_
_entity.id
_entity.type
_entity.pdbx_description
1 polymer ?
#
loop_
_entity_poly.entity_id
_entity_poly.type
_entity_poly.pdbx_seq_one_letter_code
_entity_poly.pdbx_strand_id
1 'polypeptide(L)'
;MVILVLSIINHHHHHHHHWFTNASNAPSSCTIENAICSASDARICRNSSCVSVCSTRGMKQCECDVEEDNYCYLCCGNSNSRCMPAHHYNILRDNGERWEREACALCRQNGAELEGLACDDTDPARLCLQGKCSNSVCHDKKPGQYCDRKMEKICVDDICENPCARISPHLMVCDCPLIDPDTGFASDDRCQLCCYDFNVKPASRRCQNAYRRFNLASTHNRPIWRVGLDCAGGKKCNRYGICRGIILQPKFYLTLLSLLFSICCLRLC
;
A
#
# COMPACT_ATOMS: atom_id res chain seq x y z
N MET A 1 13.34 -53.20 44.68
CA MET A 1 14.43 -52.21 44.51
C MET A 1 14.82 -52.25 43.04
N VAL A 2 14.74 -51.23 42.20
CA VAL A 2 14.48 -49.78 42.27
C VAL A 2 13.81 -49.43 40.92
N ILE A 3 12.53 -49.05 40.90
CA ILE A 3 11.97 -47.70 40.66
C ILE A 3 12.36 -47.05 39.30
N LEU A 4 11.39 -47.10 38.37
CA LEU A 4 10.75 -45.98 37.65
C LEU A 4 11.58 -44.71 37.38
N VAL A 5 11.79 -44.39 36.09
CA VAL A 5 11.49 -43.06 35.55
C VAL A 5 11.00 -43.21 34.09
N LEU A 6 9.69 -43.05 33.88
CA LEU A 6 9.08 -42.82 32.58
C LEU A 6 9.08 -41.31 32.33
N SER A 7 9.89 -40.84 31.38
CA SER A 7 9.91 -39.44 30.96
C SER A 7 8.82 -39.19 29.92
N ILE A 8 7.79 -38.48 30.34
CA ILE A 8 6.71 -37.94 29.50
C ILE A 8 7.31 -36.81 28.66
N ILE A 9 7.44 -37.02 27.35
CA ILE A 9 7.68 -35.93 26.40
C ILE A 9 6.34 -35.57 25.76
N ASN A 10 5.77 -34.47 26.27
CA ASN A 10 4.68 -33.73 25.67
C ASN A 10 5.10 -33.28 24.26
N HIS A 11 4.52 -33.89 23.21
CA HIS A 11 4.53 -33.31 21.88
C HIS A 11 3.18 -32.62 21.67
N HIS A 12 3.18 -31.30 21.83
CA HIS A 12 2.07 -30.45 21.43
C HIS A 12 1.90 -30.56 19.92
N HIS A 13 0.80 -31.18 19.51
CA HIS A 13 0.25 -31.02 18.17
C HIS A 13 -0.19 -29.56 17.99
N HIS A 14 0.65 -28.74 17.36
CA HIS A 14 0.19 -27.51 16.71
C HIS A 14 -0.61 -27.90 15.47
N HIS A 15 -1.93 -27.92 15.61
CA HIS A 15 -2.87 -27.92 14.49
C HIS A 15 -2.74 -26.59 13.75
N HIS A 16 -1.92 -26.55 12.70
CA HIS A 16 -2.04 -25.54 11.65
C HIS A 16 -3.28 -25.88 10.82
N HIS A 17 -4.40 -25.21 11.11
CA HIS A 17 -5.52 -25.17 10.20
C HIS A 17 -5.12 -24.32 8.97
N HIS A 18 -4.65 -25.00 7.93
CA HIS A 18 -4.67 -24.46 6.58
C HIS A 18 -6.14 -24.31 6.15
N TRP A 19 -6.68 -23.10 6.23
CA TRP A 19 -7.88 -22.73 5.49
C TRP A 19 -7.46 -22.12 4.16
N PHE A 20 -7.36 -22.98 3.16
CA PHE A 20 -7.58 -22.58 1.78
C PHE A 20 -9.09 -22.38 1.61
N THR A 21 -9.58 -21.15 1.69
CA THR A 21 -10.93 -20.84 1.22
C THR A 21 -10.87 -20.59 -0.28
N ASN A 22 -11.28 -21.60 -1.02
CA ASN A 22 -11.69 -21.48 -2.41
C ASN A 22 -12.61 -20.26 -2.57
N ALA A 23 -12.31 -19.42 -3.55
CA ALA A 23 -13.28 -18.51 -4.15
C ALA A 23 -14.39 -19.35 -4.83
N SER A 24 -15.33 -19.84 -4.04
CA SER A 24 -16.46 -20.65 -4.52
C SER A 24 -17.76 -20.01 -4.05
N ASN A 25 -18.49 -19.46 -5.02
CA ASN A 25 -19.87 -18.97 -4.97
C ASN A 25 -20.61 -19.22 -3.65
N ALA A 26 -20.88 -18.15 -2.90
CA ALA A 26 -21.73 -18.23 -1.71
C ALA A 26 -23.06 -18.93 -2.04
N PRO A 27 -23.54 -19.85 -1.18
CA PRO A 27 -24.78 -20.59 -1.43
C PRO A 27 -25.94 -19.61 -1.65
N SER A 28 -26.74 -19.82 -2.70
CA SER A 28 -27.87 -18.95 -3.02
C SER A 28 -29.06 -19.12 -2.06
N SER A 29 -29.11 -20.27 -1.37
CA SER A 29 -30.18 -20.65 -0.45
C SER A 29 -29.65 -20.96 0.94
N CYS A 30 -30.48 -20.70 1.95
CA CYS A 30 -30.14 -20.91 3.35
C CYS A 30 -31.41 -21.32 4.13
N THR A 31 -31.22 -21.95 5.30
CA THR A 31 -32.31 -22.56 6.07
C THR A 31 -32.58 -21.89 7.41
N ILE A 32 -31.58 -21.25 8.00
CA ILE A 32 -31.67 -20.62 9.32
C ILE A 32 -31.71 -19.10 9.12
N GLU A 33 -32.83 -18.48 9.48
CA GLU A 33 -33.00 -17.02 9.35
C GLU A 33 -31.92 -16.27 10.15
N ASN A 34 -31.38 -15.20 9.55
CA ASN A 34 -30.26 -14.39 10.05
C ASN A 34 -28.90 -15.09 10.16
N ALA A 35 -28.79 -16.40 9.90
CA ALA A 35 -27.50 -17.07 9.92
C ALA A 35 -26.56 -16.51 8.84
N ILE A 36 -25.26 -16.45 9.15
CA ILE A 36 -24.23 -15.98 8.22
C ILE A 36 -24.10 -16.98 7.06
N CYS A 37 -24.39 -16.51 5.86
CA CYS A 37 -24.16 -17.26 4.62
C CYS A 37 -22.72 -17.13 4.13
N SER A 38 -22.16 -15.92 4.25
CA SER A 38 -20.78 -15.60 3.87
C SER A 38 -20.28 -14.50 4.78
N ALA A 39 -19.25 -14.80 5.56
CA ALA A 39 -18.62 -13.83 6.44
C ALA A 39 -17.82 -12.79 5.66
N SER A 40 -17.17 -13.20 4.56
CA SER A 40 -16.36 -12.35 3.69
C SER A 40 -17.20 -11.38 2.86
N ASP A 41 -18.34 -11.84 2.34
CA ASP A 41 -19.23 -11.01 1.49
C ASP A 41 -20.31 -10.29 2.28
N ALA A 42 -20.24 -10.37 3.62
CA ALA A 42 -21.26 -9.87 4.54
C ALA A 42 -22.68 -10.21 4.10
N ARG A 43 -22.96 -11.51 3.97
CA ARG A 43 -24.28 -12.04 3.60
C ARG A 43 -24.88 -12.86 4.73
N ILE A 44 -26.17 -12.65 4.95
CA ILE A 44 -26.98 -13.38 5.92
C ILE A 44 -28.20 -13.98 5.24
N CYS A 45 -28.75 -15.01 5.88
CA CYS A 45 -29.95 -15.65 5.43
C CYS A 45 -31.19 -14.79 5.71
N ARG A 46 -31.99 -14.55 4.68
CA ARG A 46 -33.30 -13.90 4.81
C ARG A 46 -34.28 -14.48 3.81
N ASN A 47 -35.45 -14.91 4.27
CA ASN A 47 -36.48 -15.54 3.42
C ASN A 47 -35.89 -16.70 2.57
N SER A 48 -35.08 -17.55 3.20
CA SER A 48 -34.40 -18.68 2.56
C SER A 48 -33.40 -18.32 1.45
N SER A 49 -33.01 -17.04 1.34
CA SER A 49 -32.01 -16.55 0.39
C SER A 49 -30.88 -15.81 1.10
N CYS A 50 -29.65 -15.95 0.59
CA CYS A 50 -28.50 -15.24 1.12
C CYS A 50 -28.42 -13.82 0.55
N VAL A 51 -28.75 -12.83 1.37
CA VAL A 51 -28.81 -11.41 1.01
C VAL A 51 -27.70 -10.62 1.70
N SER A 52 -27.33 -9.47 1.14
CA SER A 52 -26.41 -8.53 1.81
C SER A 52 -26.98 -8.08 3.15
N VAL A 53 -26.13 -8.01 4.18
CA VAL A 53 -26.52 -7.55 5.51
C VAL A 53 -27.07 -6.11 5.46
N CYS A 54 -26.62 -5.26 4.55
CA CYS A 54 -27.17 -3.90 4.39
C CYS A 54 -28.68 -3.88 4.13
N SER A 55 -29.23 -4.95 3.51
CA SER A 55 -30.66 -5.05 3.21
C SER A 55 -31.55 -5.13 4.44
N THR A 56 -31.01 -5.47 5.62
CA THR A 56 -31.73 -5.47 6.90
C THR A 56 -32.31 -4.10 7.25
N ARG A 57 -31.66 -3.03 6.80
CA ARG A 57 -32.08 -1.64 6.98
C ARG A 57 -32.63 -0.99 5.70
N GLY A 58 -32.94 -1.78 4.67
CA GLY A 58 -33.33 -1.23 3.36
C GLY A 58 -32.20 -0.45 2.68
N MET A 59 -30.95 -0.82 2.97
CA MET A 59 -29.75 -0.24 2.38
C MET A 59 -29.11 -1.21 1.39
N LYS A 60 -28.20 -0.69 0.57
CA LYS A 60 -27.35 -1.47 -0.31
C LYS A 60 -25.90 -1.28 0.10
N GLN A 61 -25.06 -2.25 -0.25
CA GLN A 61 -23.63 -2.08 -0.18
C GLN A 61 -23.20 -0.96 -1.14
N CYS A 62 -22.27 -0.13 -0.70
CA CYS A 62 -21.76 1.03 -1.44
C CYS A 62 -20.29 1.27 -1.07
N GLU A 63 -19.66 2.26 -1.70
CA GLU A 63 -18.31 2.71 -1.36
C GLU A 63 -18.40 3.92 -0.42
N CYS A 64 -17.89 3.77 0.81
CA CYS A 64 -17.61 4.82 1.77
C CYS A 64 -16.64 5.87 1.20
N ASP A 65 -16.71 7.07 1.77
CA ASP A 65 -15.86 8.19 1.33
C ASP A 65 -14.41 8.07 1.78
N VAL A 66 -14.15 7.34 2.87
CA VAL A 66 -12.78 7.07 3.34
C VAL A 66 -12.34 5.74 2.75
N GLU A 67 -11.21 5.76 2.09
CA GLU A 67 -10.65 4.57 1.46
C GLU A 67 -10.44 3.45 2.49
N GLU A 68 -9.79 3.72 3.62
CA GLU A 68 -9.63 2.77 4.74
C GLU A 68 -10.94 2.09 5.15
N ASP A 69 -12.06 2.81 5.11
CA ASP A 69 -13.37 2.26 5.45
C ASP A 69 -13.89 1.29 4.39
N ASN A 70 -13.65 1.54 3.09
CA ASN A 70 -14.04 0.63 2.01
C ASN A 70 -13.36 -0.73 2.07
N TYR A 71 -12.09 -0.70 2.48
CA TYR A 71 -11.30 -1.91 2.54
C TYR A 71 -11.57 -2.64 3.84
N CYS A 72 -11.60 -1.96 4.99
CA CYS A 72 -11.74 -2.65 6.25
C CYS A 72 -13.17 -2.98 6.65
N TYR A 73 -14.16 -2.18 6.26
CA TYR A 73 -15.52 -2.30 6.75
C TYR A 73 -16.53 -2.52 5.62
N LEU A 74 -17.60 -3.25 5.93
CA LEU A 74 -18.80 -3.21 5.10
C LEU A 74 -19.38 -1.79 5.13
N CYS A 75 -19.57 -1.19 3.97
CA CYS A 75 -20.21 0.12 3.82
C CYS A 75 -21.64 -0.04 3.31
N CYS A 76 -22.59 0.62 3.99
CA CYS A 76 -24.02 0.58 3.64
C CYS A 76 -24.57 1.99 3.43
N GLY A 77 -25.53 2.12 2.51
CA GLY A 77 -26.19 3.40 2.23
C GLY A 77 -27.43 3.25 1.33
N ASN A 78 -28.18 4.33 1.18
CA ASN A 78 -29.31 4.42 0.25
C ASN A 78 -29.56 5.90 -0.13
N SER A 79 -30.69 6.20 -0.78
CA SER A 79 -31.04 7.57 -1.17
C SER A 79 -31.23 8.54 0.00
N ASN A 80 -31.51 8.02 1.20
CA ASN A 80 -31.83 8.81 2.39
C ASN A 80 -30.71 8.79 3.44
N SER A 81 -29.67 7.98 3.23
CA SER A 81 -28.59 7.75 4.19
C SER A 81 -27.27 7.63 3.44
N ARG A 82 -26.31 8.49 3.79
CA ARG A 82 -24.97 8.55 3.19
C ARG A 82 -24.29 7.18 3.22
N CYS A 83 -23.44 6.87 2.25
CA CYS A 83 -22.63 5.65 2.37
C CYS A 83 -21.65 5.77 3.53
N MET A 84 -21.80 4.94 4.56
CA MET A 84 -20.96 4.94 5.76
C MET A 84 -20.74 3.49 6.25
N PRO A 85 -19.72 3.23 7.08
CA PRO A 85 -19.49 1.91 7.63
C PRO A 85 -20.73 1.38 8.35
N ALA A 86 -21.08 0.12 8.12
CA ALA A 86 -22.33 -0.50 8.55
C ALA A 86 -22.60 -0.37 10.06
N HIS A 87 -21.54 -0.36 10.87
CA HIS A 87 -21.63 -0.19 12.33
C HIS A 87 -22.16 1.19 12.75
N HIS A 88 -22.02 2.25 11.94
CA HIS A 88 -22.67 3.54 12.18
C HIS A 88 -24.19 3.47 12.09
N TYR A 89 -24.72 2.47 11.39
CA TYR A 89 -26.14 2.18 11.30
C TYR A 89 -26.59 1.10 12.28
N ASN A 90 -25.76 0.70 13.25
CA ASN A 90 -26.02 -0.44 14.14
C ASN A 90 -26.32 -1.73 13.36
N ILE A 91 -25.64 -1.92 12.23
CA ILE A 91 -25.61 -3.16 11.49
C ILE A 91 -24.35 -3.91 11.95
N LEU A 92 -24.51 -4.82 12.90
CA LEU A 92 -23.46 -5.60 13.53
C LEU A 92 -23.67 -7.10 13.27
N ARG A 93 -22.68 -7.91 13.60
CA ARG A 93 -22.84 -9.38 13.69
C ARG A 93 -23.65 -9.72 14.95
N ASP A 94 -24.15 -10.96 15.03
CA ASP A 94 -24.99 -11.42 16.15
C ASP A 94 -24.27 -11.34 17.51
N ASN A 95 -22.95 -11.44 17.52
CA ASN A 95 -22.09 -11.30 18.70
C ASN A 95 -21.74 -9.82 19.02
N GLY A 96 -22.28 -8.85 18.28
CA GLY A 96 -22.00 -7.42 18.45
C GLY A 96 -20.74 -6.94 17.74
N GLU A 97 -20.00 -7.80 17.03
CA GLU A 97 -18.83 -7.39 16.27
C GLU A 97 -19.19 -6.61 15.01
N ARG A 98 -18.23 -5.82 14.52
CA ARG A 98 -18.38 -5.09 13.26
C ARG A 98 -18.29 -6.07 12.08
N TRP A 99 -18.95 -5.73 10.99
CA TRP A 99 -18.67 -6.36 9.68
C TRP A 99 -17.35 -5.81 9.13
N GLU A 100 -16.26 -6.29 9.72
CA GLU A 100 -14.86 -5.98 9.39
C GLU A 100 -14.25 -7.16 8.62
N ARG A 101 -13.35 -6.88 7.66
CA ARG A 101 -12.54 -7.91 6.99
C ARG A 101 -11.52 -8.50 7.96
N GLU A 102 -11.20 -9.78 7.78
CA GLU A 102 -10.35 -10.53 8.72
C GLU A 102 -8.93 -9.95 8.83
N ALA A 103 -8.30 -9.58 7.71
CA ALA A 103 -6.97 -8.98 7.71
C ALA A 103 -6.90 -7.65 8.49
N CYS A 104 -7.92 -6.78 8.35
CA CYS A 104 -8.02 -5.55 9.13
C CYS A 104 -8.28 -5.82 10.62
N ALA A 105 -9.12 -6.81 10.94
CA ALA A 105 -9.39 -7.19 12.32
C ALA A 105 -8.13 -7.73 13.02
N LEU A 106 -7.33 -8.54 12.33
CA LEU A 106 -6.03 -9.04 12.80
C LEU A 106 -5.06 -7.89 13.08
N CYS A 107 -4.93 -6.96 12.13
CA CYS A 107 -4.09 -5.77 12.31
C CYS A 107 -4.53 -4.94 13.53
N ARG A 108 -5.83 -4.73 13.72
CA ARG A 108 -6.36 -3.97 14.86
C ARG A 108 -6.08 -4.64 16.20
N GLN A 109 -6.12 -5.97 16.26
CA GLN A 109 -5.88 -6.73 17.49
C GLN A 109 -4.39 -6.85 17.83
N ASN A 110 -3.55 -7.09 16.82
CA ASN A 110 -2.13 -7.43 16.99
C ASN A 110 -1.18 -6.37 16.41
N GLY A 111 -1.59 -5.10 16.41
CA GLY A 111 -0.92 -4.04 15.64
C GLY A 111 0.58 -3.90 15.89
N ALA A 112 1.04 -4.11 17.13
CA ALA A 112 2.47 -4.05 17.45
C ALA A 112 3.29 -5.19 16.81
N GLU A 113 2.70 -6.37 16.66
CA GLU A 113 3.35 -7.56 16.08
C GLU A 113 3.25 -7.54 14.55
N LEU A 114 2.18 -6.96 14.01
CA LEU A 114 1.91 -6.89 12.58
C LEU A 114 2.39 -5.57 11.93
N GLU A 115 3.05 -4.70 12.69
CA GLU A 115 3.51 -3.40 12.20
C GLU A 115 4.36 -3.53 10.93
N GLY A 116 3.91 -2.90 9.84
CA GLY A 116 4.55 -2.94 8.53
C GLY A 116 4.29 -4.20 7.70
N LEU A 117 3.43 -5.12 8.16
CA LEU A 117 2.97 -6.28 7.39
C LEU A 117 1.69 -5.95 6.62
N ALA A 118 1.42 -6.69 5.54
CA ALA A 118 0.20 -6.51 4.75
C ALA A 118 -1.05 -6.75 5.61
N CYS A 119 -2.04 -5.86 5.48
CA CYS A 119 -3.28 -5.89 6.25
C CYS A 119 -4.54 -6.01 5.37
N ASP A 120 -4.37 -6.31 4.08
CA ASP A 120 -5.43 -6.56 3.12
C ASP A 120 -5.05 -7.75 2.23
N ASP A 121 -5.96 -8.72 2.12
CA ASP A 121 -5.78 -9.94 1.32
C ASP A 121 -5.84 -9.67 -0.18
N THR A 122 -6.43 -8.55 -0.58
CA THR A 122 -6.59 -8.11 -1.97
C THR A 122 -5.52 -7.11 -2.41
N ASP A 123 -4.91 -6.40 -1.46
CA ASP A 123 -3.87 -5.40 -1.73
C ASP A 123 -2.69 -5.49 -0.74
N PRO A 124 -1.57 -6.13 -1.12
CA PRO A 124 -0.39 -6.26 -0.27
C PRO A 124 0.33 -4.92 -0.02
N ALA A 125 -0.04 -3.83 -0.70
CA ALA A 125 0.54 -2.51 -0.49
C ALA A 125 -0.01 -1.79 0.75
N ARG A 126 -1.16 -2.23 1.27
CA ARG A 126 -1.75 -1.72 2.52
C ARG A 126 -1.08 -2.38 3.70
N LEU A 127 -0.50 -1.60 4.61
CA LEU A 127 0.25 -2.12 5.74
C LEU A 127 -0.45 -1.84 7.06
N CYS A 128 -0.30 -2.75 8.01
CA CYS A 128 -0.73 -2.50 9.38
C CYS A 128 0.21 -1.49 10.01
N LEU A 129 -0.30 -0.31 10.37
CA LEU A 129 0.44 0.75 11.03
C LEU A 129 -0.36 1.22 12.25
N GLN A 130 0.22 1.10 13.43
CA GLN A 130 -0.38 1.50 14.71
C GLN A 130 -1.75 0.86 14.96
N GLY A 131 -1.92 -0.41 14.55
CA GLY A 131 -3.20 -1.13 14.69
C GLY A 131 -4.30 -0.65 13.75
N LYS A 132 -3.94 0.04 12.66
CA LYS A 132 -4.85 0.40 11.57
C LYS A 132 -4.29 -0.11 10.25
N CYS A 133 -5.17 -0.56 9.37
CA CYS A 133 -4.75 -0.88 8.01
C CYS A 133 -4.64 0.42 7.22
N SER A 134 -3.40 0.83 6.94
CA SER A 134 -3.12 2.11 6.29
C SER A 134 -3.65 2.14 4.86
N ASN A 135 -3.83 3.34 4.31
CA ASN A 135 -3.78 3.52 2.85
C ASN A 135 -2.42 3.01 2.31
N SER A 136 -2.34 2.77 1.00
CA SER A 136 -1.07 2.36 0.38
C SER A 136 0.08 3.24 0.87
N VAL A 137 1.21 2.63 1.23
CA VAL A 137 2.45 3.35 1.61
C VAL A 137 2.87 4.35 0.52
N CYS A 138 2.40 4.13 -0.70
CA CYS A 138 2.70 4.95 -1.86
C CYS A 138 1.77 6.14 -2.09
N HIS A 139 0.64 6.23 -1.38
CA HIS A 139 -0.37 7.27 -1.54
C HIS A 139 0.23 8.69 -1.43
N ASP A 140 1.03 8.94 -0.40
CA ASP A 140 1.66 10.25 -0.16
C ASP A 140 3.07 10.38 -0.78
N LYS A 141 3.55 9.32 -1.45
CA LYS A 141 4.88 9.29 -2.05
C LYS A 141 4.84 9.67 -3.52
N LYS A 142 5.93 10.25 -3.99
CA LYS A 142 6.09 10.52 -5.43
C LYS A 142 6.38 9.21 -6.18
N PRO A 143 5.97 9.08 -7.44
CA PRO A 143 6.29 7.92 -8.26
C PRO A 143 7.78 7.63 -8.29
N GLY A 144 8.12 6.35 -8.11
CA GLY A 144 9.48 5.86 -8.05
C GLY A 144 10.25 6.20 -6.76
N GLN A 145 9.60 6.75 -5.72
CA GLN A 145 10.27 6.89 -4.42
C GLN A 145 10.36 5.56 -3.69
N TYR A 146 11.40 5.41 -2.85
CA TYR A 146 11.52 4.28 -1.95
C TYR A 146 10.37 4.25 -0.94
N CYS A 147 9.75 3.08 -0.82
CA CYS A 147 8.62 2.83 0.08
C CYS A 147 9.01 1.98 1.28
N ASP A 148 10.16 1.32 1.25
CA ASP A 148 10.69 0.52 2.34
C ASP A 148 11.95 1.17 2.97
N ARG A 149 12.28 0.78 4.19
CA ARG A 149 13.47 1.30 4.91
C ARG A 149 14.79 0.78 4.36
N LYS A 150 14.80 -0.38 3.69
CA LYS A 150 16.02 -1.00 3.13
C LYS A 150 16.39 -0.46 1.75
N MET A 151 15.53 0.41 1.18
CA MET A 151 15.69 0.96 -0.16
C MET A 151 15.74 -0.14 -1.24
N GLU A 152 14.96 -1.21 -1.06
CA GLU A 152 14.85 -2.32 -2.01
C GLU A 152 13.60 -2.21 -2.88
N LYS A 153 12.58 -1.48 -2.42
CA LYS A 153 11.27 -1.34 -3.05
C LYS A 153 10.91 0.12 -3.30
N ILE A 154 10.24 0.37 -4.42
CA ILE A 154 9.76 1.70 -4.80
C ILE A 154 8.27 1.69 -5.07
N CYS A 155 7.68 2.88 -5.04
CA CYS A 155 6.30 3.09 -5.44
C CYS A 155 6.14 3.11 -6.96
N VAL A 156 5.42 2.13 -7.50
CA VAL A 156 5.06 2.04 -8.91
C VAL A 156 3.55 1.84 -8.99
N ASP A 157 2.85 2.77 -9.65
CA ASP A 157 1.39 2.69 -9.83
C ASP A 157 0.64 2.40 -8.51
N ASP A 158 1.04 3.11 -7.44
CA ASP A 158 0.56 2.99 -6.06
C ASP A 158 0.88 1.67 -5.32
N ILE A 159 1.73 0.82 -5.89
CA ILE A 159 2.18 -0.43 -5.29
C ILE A 159 3.62 -0.29 -4.79
N CYS A 160 3.89 -0.75 -3.56
CA CYS A 160 5.23 -0.79 -2.97
C CYS A 160 5.93 -2.12 -3.30
N GLU A 161 6.81 -2.12 -4.30
CA GLU A 161 7.44 -3.35 -4.79
C GLU A 161 8.86 -3.16 -5.32
N ASN A 162 9.57 -4.26 -5.55
CA ASN A 162 10.80 -4.27 -6.34
C ASN A 162 10.44 -4.65 -7.80
N PRO A 163 10.26 -3.67 -8.71
CA PRO A 163 9.88 -3.97 -10.09
C PRO A 163 11.00 -4.68 -10.86
N CYS A 164 12.26 -4.57 -10.45
CA CYS A 164 13.38 -5.31 -11.06
C CYS A 164 13.28 -6.82 -10.79
N ALA A 165 12.72 -7.21 -9.64
CA ALA A 165 12.53 -8.62 -9.28
C ALA A 165 11.55 -9.37 -10.21
N ARG A 166 10.69 -8.64 -10.95
CA ARG A 166 9.78 -9.21 -11.95
C ARG A 166 10.54 -9.82 -13.15
N ILE A 167 11.73 -9.31 -13.43
CA ILE A 167 12.61 -9.83 -14.48
C ILE A 167 13.41 -11.02 -13.95
N SER A 168 13.99 -10.86 -12.76
CA SER A 168 14.75 -11.90 -12.08
C SER A 168 14.87 -11.58 -10.60
N PRO A 169 14.73 -12.56 -9.69
CA PRO A 169 14.68 -12.33 -8.25
C PRO A 169 15.97 -11.72 -7.67
N HIS A 170 17.09 -11.78 -8.39
CA HIS A 170 18.35 -11.18 -7.97
C HIS A 170 18.60 -9.75 -8.45
N LEU A 171 17.67 -9.19 -9.22
CA LEU A 171 17.77 -7.81 -9.64
C LEU A 171 17.15 -6.89 -8.59
N MET A 172 17.91 -5.86 -8.22
CA MET A 172 17.55 -4.89 -7.20
C MET A 172 17.45 -3.49 -7.80
N VAL A 173 16.57 -2.68 -7.23
CA VAL A 173 16.38 -1.28 -7.63
C VAL A 173 17.64 -0.48 -7.34
N CYS A 174 18.03 0.38 -8.28
CA CYS A 174 18.99 1.43 -8.00
C CYS A 174 18.73 2.68 -8.85
N ASP A 175 19.49 3.72 -8.52
CA ASP A 175 19.47 4.94 -9.30
C ASP A 175 20.42 4.83 -10.49
N CYS A 176 19.95 5.23 -11.66
CA CYS A 176 20.81 5.36 -12.83
C CYS A 176 21.94 6.36 -12.54
N PRO A 177 23.16 6.17 -13.10
CA PRO A 177 24.29 7.04 -12.78
C PRO A 177 23.99 8.50 -13.17
N LEU A 178 24.52 9.46 -12.40
CA LEU A 178 24.35 10.89 -12.70
C LEU A 178 25.05 11.28 -14.02
N ILE A 179 26.20 10.67 -14.26
CA ILE A 179 27.04 10.86 -15.44
C ILE A 179 27.20 9.49 -16.09
N ASP A 180 26.94 9.42 -17.38
CA ASP A 180 27.11 8.20 -18.15
C ASP A 180 28.60 7.80 -18.15
N PRO A 181 28.94 6.56 -17.74
CA PRO A 181 30.33 6.15 -17.58
C PRO A 181 31.07 5.99 -18.92
N ASP A 182 30.35 5.76 -20.02
CA ASP A 182 30.94 5.51 -21.33
C ASP A 182 31.17 6.84 -22.09
N THR A 183 30.28 7.81 -21.90
CA THR A 183 30.33 9.10 -22.61
C THR A 183 30.85 10.27 -21.77
N GLY A 184 30.78 10.18 -20.44
CA GLY A 184 31.16 11.27 -19.52
C GLY A 184 30.18 12.44 -19.45
N PHE A 185 29.01 12.35 -20.10
CA PHE A 185 27.97 13.37 -20.08
C PHE A 185 26.87 13.07 -19.06
N ALA A 186 26.00 14.05 -18.78
CA ALA A 186 24.81 13.84 -17.96
C ALA A 186 23.96 12.70 -18.54
N SER A 187 23.60 11.73 -17.70
CA SER A 187 22.86 10.57 -18.16
C SER A 187 21.42 10.93 -18.52
N ASP A 188 21.01 10.65 -19.76
CA ASP A 188 19.61 10.75 -20.21
C ASP A 188 18.67 9.77 -19.48
N ASP A 189 19.25 8.72 -18.90
CA ASP A 189 18.54 7.68 -18.17
C ASP A 189 18.40 8.00 -16.68
N ARG A 190 19.00 9.09 -16.19
CA ARG A 190 19.05 9.42 -14.76
C ARG A 190 17.68 9.41 -14.08
N CYS A 191 16.64 9.88 -14.76
CA CYS A 191 15.29 9.98 -14.21
C CYS A 191 14.45 8.70 -14.37
N GLN A 192 15.01 7.66 -14.96
CA GLN A 192 14.37 6.37 -15.15
C GLN A 192 14.81 5.40 -14.04
N LEU A 193 14.03 4.35 -13.86
CA LEU A 193 14.42 3.22 -13.03
C LEU A 193 15.64 2.50 -13.63
N CYS A 194 16.62 2.20 -12.79
CA CYS A 194 17.70 1.27 -13.11
C CYS A 194 17.64 0.04 -12.19
N CYS A 195 18.17 -1.07 -12.69
CA CYS A 195 18.34 -2.31 -11.95
C CYS A 195 19.82 -2.71 -11.91
N TYR A 196 20.25 -3.36 -10.84
CA TYR A 196 21.55 -4.04 -10.78
C TYR A 196 21.38 -5.48 -10.30
N ASP A 197 22.34 -6.34 -10.64
CA ASP A 197 22.39 -7.71 -10.13
C ASP A 197 23.15 -7.76 -8.79
N PHE A 198 22.48 -8.19 -7.72
CA PHE A 198 23.09 -8.26 -6.40
C PHE A 198 24.14 -9.37 -6.29
N ASN A 199 24.10 -10.39 -7.14
CA ASN A 199 25.10 -11.47 -7.16
C ASN A 199 26.46 -10.99 -7.67
N VAL A 200 26.48 -9.89 -8.43
CA VAL A 200 27.72 -9.28 -8.88
C VAL A 200 28.42 -8.58 -7.71
N LYS A 201 29.74 -8.79 -7.62
CA LYS A 201 30.59 -8.17 -6.60
C LYS A 201 30.41 -6.64 -6.60
N PRO A 202 30.36 -5.98 -5.42
CA PRO A 202 30.11 -4.54 -5.32
C PRO A 202 31.02 -3.67 -6.21
N ALA A 203 32.29 -4.04 -6.37
CA ALA A 203 33.25 -3.30 -7.21
C ALA A 203 32.91 -3.30 -8.72
N SER A 204 32.17 -4.31 -9.20
CA SER A 204 31.80 -4.46 -10.62
C SER A 204 30.31 -4.22 -10.87
N ARG A 205 29.55 -3.94 -9.82
CA ARG A 205 28.10 -3.76 -9.88
C ARG A 205 27.78 -2.46 -10.59
N ARG A 206 27.02 -2.55 -11.69
CA ARG A 206 26.58 -1.41 -12.47
C ARG A 206 25.06 -1.36 -12.56
N CYS A 207 24.51 -0.18 -12.34
CA CYS A 207 23.11 0.10 -12.57
C CYS A 207 22.83 0.23 -14.07
N GLN A 208 21.88 -0.55 -14.57
CA GLN A 208 21.49 -0.57 -15.97
C GLN A 208 20.04 -0.11 -16.11
N ASN A 209 19.76 0.69 -17.15
CA ASN A 209 18.43 1.25 -17.39
C ASN A 209 17.39 0.14 -17.55
N ALA A 210 16.34 0.17 -16.73
CA ALA A 210 15.40 -0.93 -16.65
C ALA A 210 14.51 -1.04 -17.89
N TYR A 211 14.13 0.09 -18.48
CA TYR A 211 13.28 0.13 -19.65
C TYR A 211 14.03 -0.34 -20.91
N ARG A 212 15.20 0.22 -21.19
CA ARG A 212 16.00 -0.11 -22.38
C ARG A 212 16.64 -1.49 -22.32
N ARG A 213 17.12 -1.92 -21.14
CA ARG A 213 17.85 -3.19 -20.99
C ARG A 213 16.92 -4.38 -20.77
N PHE A 214 15.90 -4.20 -19.94
CA PHE A 214 15.04 -5.29 -19.48
C PHE A 214 13.59 -5.17 -19.98
N ASN A 215 13.26 -4.14 -20.78
CA ASN A 215 11.89 -3.86 -21.24
C ASN A 215 10.89 -3.71 -20.08
N LEU A 216 11.36 -3.26 -18.91
CA LEU A 216 10.53 -3.07 -17.73
C LEU A 216 9.80 -1.73 -17.83
N ALA A 217 8.48 -1.80 -18.00
CA ALA A 217 7.60 -0.64 -18.16
C ALA A 217 6.56 -0.56 -17.04
N SER A 218 5.97 0.63 -16.86
CA SER A 218 4.77 0.81 -16.05
C SER A 218 3.53 0.22 -16.75
N THR A 219 2.40 0.21 -16.05
CA THR A 219 1.09 -0.21 -16.61
C THR A 219 0.70 0.55 -17.88
N HIS A 220 1.19 1.78 -18.07
CA HIS A 220 0.97 2.60 -19.26
C HIS A 220 2.01 2.41 -20.37
N ASN A 221 2.82 1.34 -20.30
CA ASN A 221 3.89 1.02 -21.24
C ASN A 221 4.93 2.15 -21.41
N ARG A 222 5.25 2.84 -20.31
CA ARG A 222 6.26 3.92 -20.25
C ARG A 222 7.40 3.52 -19.33
N PRO A 223 8.58 4.16 -19.44
CA PRO A 223 9.62 4.02 -18.42
C PRO A 223 9.06 4.38 -17.04
N ILE A 224 9.47 3.63 -16.02
CA ILE A 224 9.15 3.95 -14.63
C ILE A 224 10.00 5.15 -14.21
N TRP A 225 9.36 6.29 -13.97
CA TRP A 225 10.05 7.55 -13.62
C TRP A 225 10.36 7.62 -12.12
N ARG A 226 11.58 8.03 -11.78
CA ARG A 226 12.04 8.26 -10.41
C ARG A 226 11.98 9.75 -10.06
N VAL A 227 10.79 10.22 -9.68
CA VAL A 227 10.52 11.65 -9.47
C VAL A 227 11.27 12.19 -8.24
N GLY A 228 11.95 13.31 -8.40
CA GLY A 228 12.67 13.99 -7.33
C GLY A 228 14.13 13.53 -7.13
N LEU A 229 14.60 12.54 -7.90
CA LEU A 229 16.03 12.20 -7.95
C LEU A 229 16.85 13.39 -8.39
N ASP A 230 18.03 13.54 -7.79
CA ASP A 230 18.99 14.57 -8.18
C ASP A 230 19.54 14.30 -9.57
N CYS A 231 19.77 15.35 -10.33
CA CYS A 231 20.37 15.32 -11.66
C CYS A 231 21.66 16.14 -11.67
N ALA A 232 22.45 15.98 -12.74
CA ALA A 232 23.60 16.84 -12.99
C ALA A 232 23.22 18.33 -12.95
N GLY A 233 24.08 19.15 -12.34
CA GLY A 233 23.88 20.60 -12.20
C GLY A 233 22.82 21.01 -11.18
N GLY A 234 22.59 20.21 -10.12
CA GLY A 234 21.68 20.57 -9.02
C GLY A 234 20.19 20.56 -9.37
N LYS A 235 19.84 19.94 -10.50
CA LYS A 235 18.46 19.79 -10.98
C LYS A 235 17.79 18.58 -10.32
N LYS A 236 16.47 18.44 -10.45
CA LYS A 236 15.72 17.24 -10.03
C LYS A 236 14.83 16.70 -11.14
N CYS A 237 14.59 15.40 -11.12
CA CYS A 237 13.69 14.71 -12.03
C CYS A 237 12.22 15.08 -11.77
N ASN A 238 11.48 15.41 -12.82
CA ASN A 238 10.03 15.65 -12.75
C ASN A 238 9.22 14.41 -13.18
N ARG A 239 7.88 14.52 -13.16
CA ARG A 239 6.94 13.44 -13.54
C ARG A 239 7.01 12.99 -15.00
N TYR A 240 7.79 13.67 -15.83
CA TYR A 240 7.98 13.39 -17.25
C TYR A 240 9.37 12.81 -17.54
N GLY A 241 10.17 12.52 -16.51
CA GLY A 241 11.53 12.00 -16.70
C GLY A 241 12.55 13.06 -17.09
N ILE A 242 12.25 14.36 -16.90
CA ILE A 242 13.13 15.46 -17.33
C ILE A 242 13.80 16.09 -16.11
N CYS A 243 15.12 16.28 -16.18
CA CYS A 243 15.89 17.06 -15.21
C CYS A 243 15.61 18.56 -15.35
N ARG A 244 14.92 19.16 -14.37
CA ARG A 244 14.70 20.62 -14.30
C ARG A 244 15.20 21.21 -12.99
N GLY A 245 15.66 22.45 -13.05
CA GLY A 245 16.04 23.21 -11.86
C GLY A 245 14.82 23.51 -10.98
N ILE A 246 15.04 23.63 -9.68
CA ILE A 246 14.04 24.14 -8.75
C ILE A 246 13.90 25.63 -9.06
N ILE A 247 12.87 26.01 -9.81
CA ILE A 247 12.48 27.42 -9.90
C ILE A 247 11.98 27.77 -8.49
N LEU A 248 12.76 28.56 -7.75
CA LEU A 248 12.30 29.16 -6.49
C LEU A 248 10.92 29.77 -6.75
N GLN A 249 9.90 29.28 -6.03
CA GLN A 249 8.56 29.82 -6.20
C GLN A 249 8.61 31.33 -5.90
N PRO A 250 8.10 32.19 -6.81
CA PRO A 250 8.16 33.65 -6.65
C PRO A 250 7.44 34.16 -5.40
N LYS A 251 6.62 33.32 -4.75
CA LYS A 251 5.96 33.60 -3.48
C LYS A 251 6.95 33.93 -2.34
N PHE A 252 8.11 33.28 -2.30
CA PHE A 252 9.11 33.52 -1.24
C PHE A 252 9.80 34.88 -1.37
N TYR A 253 10.00 35.34 -2.60
CA TYR A 253 10.54 36.67 -2.88
C TYR A 253 9.52 37.77 -2.53
N LEU A 254 8.23 37.54 -2.84
CA LEU A 254 7.16 38.50 -2.54
C LEU A 254 6.90 38.64 -1.03
N THR A 255 6.97 37.55 -0.26
CA THR A 255 6.84 37.64 1.21
C THR A 255 8.05 38.29 1.86
N LEU A 256 9.27 38.02 1.38
CA LEU A 256 10.49 38.66 1.89
C LEU A 256 10.49 40.17 1.57
N LEU A 257 10.08 40.56 0.36
CA LEU A 257 9.95 41.98 -0.03
C LEU A 257 8.89 42.71 0.80
N SER A 258 7.72 42.10 1.06
CA SER A 258 6.69 42.76 1.87
C SER A 258 7.10 42.90 3.34
N LEU A 259 7.85 41.93 3.87
CA LEU A 259 8.39 41.98 5.24
C LEU A 259 9.46 43.06 5.38
N LEU A 260 10.37 43.17 4.40
CA LEU A 260 11.36 44.24 4.34
C LEU A 260 10.71 45.63 4.19
N PHE A 261 9.67 45.75 3.37
CA PHE A 261 8.91 47.01 3.23
C PHE A 261 8.22 47.40 4.53
N SER A 262 7.61 46.44 5.24
CA SER A 262 6.96 46.68 6.54
C SER A 262 7.95 47.15 7.61
N ILE A 263 9.14 46.54 7.66
CA ILE A 263 10.20 46.93 8.62
C ILE A 263 10.75 48.33 8.29
N CYS A 264 10.89 48.68 7.02
CA CYS A 264 11.30 50.02 6.61
C CYS A 264 10.24 51.08 6.97
N CYS A 265 8.95 50.82 6.75
CA CYS A 265 7.88 51.74 7.12
C CYS A 265 7.77 51.94 8.65
N LEU A 266 7.99 50.89 9.45
CA LEU A 266 7.97 51.00 10.92
C LEU A 266 9.15 51.77 11.52
N ARG A 267 10.25 51.96 10.79
CA ARG A 267 11.41 52.76 11.24
C ARG A 267 11.35 54.24 10.85
N LEU A 268 10.35 54.64 10.06
CA LEU A 268 10.17 56.01 9.56
C LEU A 268 8.96 56.75 10.18
N CYS A 269 8.31 56.16 11.18
CA CYS A 269 7.34 56.83 12.06
C CYS A 269 7.95 57.08 13.44
#